data_AF-A0ABD3KYB5-F1
#
_entry.id   AF-A0ABD3KYB5-F1
#
_cell.length_a   1.000
_cell.length_b   1.000
_cell.length_c   1.000
_cell.angle_alpha   90.00
_cell.angle_beta   90.00
_cell.angle_gamma   90.00
#
_symmetry.space_group_name_H-M   'P 1'
#
loop_
_entity.id
_entity.type
_entity.pdbx_description
1 polymer ?
#
loop_
_entity_poly.entity_id
_entity_poly.type
_entity_poly.pdbx_seq_one_letter_code
_entity_poly.pdbx_strand_id
1 'polypeptide(L)'
;MQCQHAKKKIGESGGKERDELSQGTSLWFDHWHQRGPLDLICSEQTISDSGLPWYAVVADLFSSAGREFRLVMDSWNHPLPLLTRVPDRFVWRDDPSGVFSIASAWHLLRKMKDKVVWSSFIWNKAITPRYQFNLWLITKNRLPTQAFLMSYGRIGNEVCAFCKLTPDSIDHLFFGCCITASMAYFWAARCNLPWRNGTWTENLQWAMRFLTGKNFYHAIGRFSFGALCHLIWRYRNDILFRDHPVMVAAIKKHLIKVVKDKALTFKSVEDCPKNRRLQRNWGLDPSIFNSPMPIVEVALV
;
A
#
# COMPACT_ATOMS: atom_id res chain seq x y z
N MET A 1 -12.51 16.23 2.44
CA MET A 1 -11.54 17.25 2.86
C MET A 1 -10.10 17.03 2.35
N GLN A 2 -9.59 15.81 2.16
CA GLN A 2 -8.20 15.60 1.68
C GLN A 2 -7.96 15.89 0.19
N CYS A 3 -8.99 15.82 -0.66
CA CYS A 3 -8.83 15.98 -2.11
C CYS A 3 -8.65 17.45 -2.55
N GLN A 4 -9.24 18.42 -1.83
CA GLN A 4 -9.06 19.85 -2.10
C GLN A 4 -7.69 20.37 -1.64
N HIS A 5 -7.19 19.88 -0.51
CA HIS A 5 -5.82 20.17 -0.05
C HIS A 5 -4.74 19.60 -0.99
N ALA A 6 -5.01 18.45 -1.62
CA ALA A 6 -4.10 17.85 -2.60
C ALA A 6 -4.01 18.67 -3.89
N LYS A 7 -5.13 19.20 -4.41
CA LYS A 7 -5.13 20.10 -5.57
C LYS A 7 -4.36 21.39 -5.30
N LYS A 8 -4.50 21.97 -4.10
CA LYS A 8 -3.78 23.17 -3.70
C LYS A 8 -2.25 22.94 -3.67
N LYS A 9 -1.81 21.85 -3.06
CA LYS A 9 -0.38 21.48 -3.02
C LYS A 9 0.24 21.15 -4.39
N ILE A 10 -0.50 20.49 -5.28
CA ILE A 10 -0.01 20.19 -6.64
C ILE A 10 0.05 21.46 -7.50
N GLY A 11 -0.87 22.41 -7.28
CA GLY A 11 -0.83 23.72 -7.92
C GLY A 11 0.33 24.61 -7.44
N GLU A 12 0.78 24.40 -6.19
CA GLU A 12 1.92 25.11 -5.57
C GLU A 12 3.30 24.51 -5.94
N SER A 13 3.36 23.25 -6.40
CA SER A 13 4.61 22.53 -6.73
C SER A 13 5.11 22.71 -8.17
N GLY A 14 4.28 23.27 -9.05
CA GLY A 14 4.68 23.69 -10.38
C GLY A 14 5.39 25.04 -10.30
N GLY A 15 6.66 25.10 -10.66
CA GLY A 15 7.40 26.35 -10.77
C GLY A 15 7.98 26.50 -12.16
N LYS A 16 7.92 27.70 -12.73
CA LYS A 16 8.73 27.99 -13.91
C LYS A 16 10.07 28.49 -13.41
N GLU A 17 11.17 27.80 -13.76
CA GLU A 17 12.52 28.28 -13.46
C GLU A 17 13.24 28.73 -14.74
N ARG A 18 13.61 30.01 -14.67
CA ARG A 18 14.70 30.79 -15.29
C ARG A 18 15.53 30.08 -16.37
N ASP A 19 15.34 30.54 -17.60
CA ASP A 19 16.37 31.26 -18.37
C ASP A 19 15.62 32.10 -19.44
N GLU A 20 14.99 33.16 -18.95
CA GLU A 20 14.67 34.44 -19.57
C GLU A 20 13.67 34.59 -20.83
N LEU A 21 12.97 35.76 -20.95
CA LEU A 21 11.74 36.17 -21.75
C LEU A 21 10.48 35.28 -21.66
N SER A 22 9.78 35.46 -20.55
CA SER A 22 8.39 35.06 -20.34
C SER A 22 7.39 35.76 -21.28
N GLN A 23 6.97 35.10 -22.35
CA GLN A 23 5.79 35.55 -23.11
C GLN A 23 4.49 34.88 -22.63
N GLY A 24 4.56 33.88 -21.73
CA GLY A 24 3.38 33.18 -21.21
C GLY A 24 3.41 32.95 -19.70
N THR A 25 4.33 33.58 -18.97
CA THR A 25 4.41 33.48 -17.50
C THR A 25 3.80 34.69 -16.86
N SER A 26 2.67 34.49 -16.18
CA SER A 26 1.94 35.57 -15.51
C SER A 26 2.83 36.23 -14.46
N LEU A 27 2.94 37.55 -14.51
CA LEU A 27 3.64 38.35 -13.50
C LEU A 27 3.00 38.16 -12.12
N TRP A 28 1.67 38.04 -12.09
CA TRP A 28 0.90 38.05 -10.85
C TRP A 28 0.62 36.64 -10.31
N PHE A 29 0.20 35.72 -11.18
CA PHE A 29 -0.41 34.45 -10.76
C PHE A 29 0.52 33.24 -10.85
N ASP A 30 1.60 33.31 -11.64
CA ASP A 30 2.52 32.19 -11.79
C ASP A 30 3.60 32.18 -10.68
N HIS A 31 4.05 30.98 -10.31
CA HIS A 31 5.15 30.78 -9.37
C HIS A 31 6.51 30.99 -10.07
N TRP A 32 6.85 32.24 -10.40
CA TRP A 32 8.15 32.63 -11.00
C TRP A 32 9.08 33.31 -10.00
N HIS A 33 8.55 33.90 -8.92
CA HIS A 33 9.34 34.52 -7.85
C HIS A 33 9.52 33.58 -6.65
N GLN A 34 10.61 33.76 -5.88
CA GLN A 34 10.94 32.92 -4.72
C GLN A 34 9.89 32.99 -3.59
N ARG A 35 9.22 34.14 -3.48
CA ARG A 35 8.15 34.35 -2.49
C ARG A 35 6.80 33.75 -2.90
N GLY A 36 6.71 33.15 -4.09
CA GLY A 36 5.46 32.66 -4.69
C GLY A 36 4.83 33.67 -5.65
N PRO A 37 3.57 33.44 -6.05
CA PRO A 37 2.77 34.35 -6.87
C PRO A 37 2.66 35.72 -6.21
N LEU A 38 2.78 36.77 -7.01
CA LEU A 38 2.78 38.14 -6.51
C LEU A 38 1.39 38.58 -6.05
N ASP A 39 0.30 38.03 -6.59
CA ASP A 39 -1.06 38.31 -6.12
C ASP A 39 -1.30 37.91 -4.66
N LEU A 40 -0.54 36.94 -4.15
CA LEU A 40 -0.60 36.52 -2.75
C LEU A 40 0.24 37.42 -1.81
N ILE A 41 1.08 38.29 -2.37
CA ILE A 41 2.04 39.12 -1.61
C ILE A 41 1.68 40.61 -1.71
N CYS A 42 1.33 41.05 -2.91
CA CYS A 42 0.95 42.42 -3.24
C CYS A 42 -0.54 42.60 -3.06
N SER A 43 -0.94 43.73 -2.47
CA SER A 43 -2.36 44.10 -2.41
C SER A 43 -2.89 44.48 -3.80
N GLU A 44 -4.21 44.38 -4.02
CA GLU A 44 -4.85 44.83 -5.27
C GLU A 44 -4.51 46.29 -5.60
N GLN A 45 -4.38 47.15 -4.59
CA GLN A 45 -3.97 48.54 -4.74
C GLN A 45 -2.54 48.64 -5.30
N THR A 46 -1.61 47.85 -4.77
CA THR A 46 -0.22 47.78 -5.26
C THR A 46 -0.14 47.29 -6.71
N ILE A 47 -1.01 46.35 -7.09
CA ILE A 47 -1.10 45.85 -8.47
C ILE A 47 -1.64 46.94 -9.40
N SER A 48 -2.69 47.66 -8.99
CA SER A 48 -3.24 48.78 -9.76
C SER A 48 -2.24 49.93 -9.93
N ASP A 49 -1.50 50.25 -8.86
CA ASP A 49 -0.51 51.34 -8.85
C ASP A 49 0.78 50.96 -9.59
N SER A 50 0.96 49.68 -9.96
CA SER A 50 2.14 49.19 -10.68
C SER A 50 2.24 49.68 -12.13
N GLY A 51 1.13 50.17 -12.70
CA GLY A 51 1.05 50.55 -14.11
C GLY A 51 1.04 49.38 -15.09
N LEU A 52 0.97 48.13 -14.61
CA LEU A 52 0.94 46.91 -15.40
C LEU A 52 -0.45 46.25 -15.36
N PRO A 53 -0.96 45.69 -16.48
CA PRO A 53 -2.26 45.03 -16.51
C PRO A 53 -2.28 43.72 -15.70
N TRP A 54 -3.47 43.25 -15.33
CA TRP A 54 -3.65 41.98 -14.60
C TRP A 54 -3.19 40.74 -15.42
N TYR A 55 -3.14 40.86 -16.75
CA TYR A 55 -2.63 39.81 -17.63
C TYR A 55 -1.13 40.02 -17.97
N ALA A 56 -0.44 40.94 -17.29
CA ALA A 56 0.97 41.18 -17.52
C ALA A 56 1.78 39.89 -17.34
N VAL A 57 2.79 39.73 -18.18
CA VAL A 57 3.78 38.67 -18.08
C VAL A 57 5.05 39.19 -17.43
N VAL A 58 5.91 38.30 -16.94
CA VAL A 58 7.17 38.67 -16.28
C VAL A 58 8.08 39.53 -17.19
N ALA A 59 7.90 39.47 -18.51
CA ALA A 59 8.69 40.25 -19.47
C ALA A 59 8.25 41.73 -19.47
N ASP A 60 6.98 41.99 -19.17
CA ASP A 60 6.44 43.35 -19.08
C ASP A 60 7.08 44.14 -17.93
N LEU A 61 7.61 43.44 -16.92
CA LEU A 61 8.43 44.04 -15.86
C LEU A 61 9.65 44.79 -16.40
N PHE A 62 10.23 44.30 -17.49
CA PHE A 62 11.44 44.87 -18.11
C PHE A 62 11.10 45.92 -19.18
N SER A 63 9.81 46.17 -19.43
CA SER A 63 9.37 47.27 -20.28
C SER A 63 9.47 48.61 -19.57
N SER A 64 9.28 49.71 -20.32
CA SER A 64 9.20 51.05 -19.73
C SER A 64 8.07 51.18 -18.70
N ALA A 65 6.95 50.47 -18.89
CA ALA A 65 5.80 50.49 -17.99
C ALA A 65 6.08 49.79 -16.65
N GLY A 66 6.91 48.74 -16.64
CA GLY A 66 7.23 47.96 -15.45
C GLY A 66 8.35 48.53 -14.57
N ARG A 67 8.99 49.63 -14.98
CA ARG A 67 10.19 50.18 -14.33
C ARG A 67 9.97 50.52 -12.85
N GLU A 68 8.87 51.18 -12.52
CA GLU A 68 8.56 51.58 -11.14
C GLU A 68 8.33 50.35 -10.25
N PHE A 69 7.57 49.37 -10.74
CA PHE A 69 7.33 48.13 -10.00
C PHE A 69 8.61 47.28 -9.87
N ARG A 70 9.51 47.33 -10.85
CA ARG A 70 10.83 46.69 -10.77
C ARG A 70 11.67 47.25 -9.63
N LEU A 71 11.69 48.56 -9.43
CA LEU A 71 12.40 49.18 -8.30
C LEU A 71 11.84 48.69 -6.95
N VAL A 72 10.53 48.51 -6.86
CA VAL A 72 9.89 47.93 -5.67
C VAL A 72 10.36 46.49 -5.44
N MET A 73 10.43 45.66 -6.49
CA MET A 73 10.90 44.28 -6.33
C MET A 73 12.41 44.17 -6.08
N ASP A 74 13.22 45.08 -6.63
CA ASP A 74 14.66 45.14 -6.33
C ASP A 74 14.90 45.38 -4.82
N SER A 75 13.99 46.11 -4.14
CA SER A 75 14.04 46.28 -2.68
C SER A 75 13.83 44.99 -1.87
N TRP A 76 13.33 43.92 -2.51
CA TRP A 76 13.06 42.66 -1.83
C TRP A 76 14.31 41.78 -1.66
N ASN A 77 15.48 42.21 -2.16
CA ASN A 77 16.77 41.51 -2.06
C ASN A 77 16.76 40.07 -2.62
N HIS A 78 15.93 39.81 -3.63
CA HIS A 78 15.94 38.56 -4.38
C HIS A 78 16.38 38.82 -5.83
N PRO A 79 17.20 37.95 -6.43
CA PRO A 79 17.63 38.13 -7.81
C PRO A 79 16.41 38.00 -8.75
N LEU A 80 16.13 39.07 -9.49
CA LEU A 80 15.16 39.04 -10.58
C LEU A 80 15.65 38.10 -11.70
N PRO A 81 14.73 37.43 -12.41
CA PRO A 81 15.08 36.65 -13.60
C PRO A 81 15.75 37.57 -14.62
N LEU A 82 16.69 37.04 -15.39
CA LEU A 82 17.27 37.79 -16.50
C LEU A 82 16.31 37.72 -17.73
N LEU A 83 16.62 38.36 -18.87
CA LEU A 83 15.79 38.48 -20.11
C LEU A 83 16.50 37.90 -21.41
N THR A 84 16.14 36.70 -21.94
CA THR A 84 16.79 35.74 -22.93
C THR A 84 15.70 35.47 -23.93
N ARG A 85 16.05 34.88 -25.07
CA ARG A 85 15.11 34.50 -26.12
C ARG A 85 14.70 33.02 -26.08
N VAL A 86 14.88 32.31 -24.95
CA VAL A 86 14.58 30.87 -24.81
C VAL A 86 13.10 30.67 -24.41
N PRO A 87 12.40 29.69 -24.99
CA PRO A 87 10.98 29.44 -24.66
C PRO A 87 10.77 28.89 -23.24
N ASP A 88 9.68 29.31 -22.60
CA ASP A 88 9.25 28.86 -21.26
C ASP A 88 9.07 27.33 -21.19
N ARG A 89 9.53 26.73 -20.09
CA ARG A 89 9.25 25.33 -19.74
C ARG A 89 8.65 25.21 -18.34
N PHE A 90 7.69 24.29 -18.18
CA PHE A 90 7.21 23.91 -16.86
C PHE A 90 8.27 23.06 -16.15
N VAL A 91 8.64 23.47 -14.94
CA VAL A 91 9.60 22.75 -14.10
C VAL A 91 8.87 22.23 -12.86
N TRP A 92 9.12 20.97 -12.53
CA TRP A 92 8.62 20.38 -11.30
C TRP A 92 9.59 20.72 -10.15
N ARG A 93 9.16 21.55 -9.19
CA ARG A 93 10.05 22.07 -8.13
C ARG A 93 10.52 21.01 -7.13
N ASP A 94 9.70 19.99 -6.89
CA ASP A 94 9.97 18.96 -5.88
C ASP A 94 10.82 17.79 -6.41
N ASP A 95 11.42 17.93 -7.58
CA ASP A 95 12.39 16.98 -8.14
C ASP A 95 13.60 17.74 -8.70
N PRO A 96 14.84 17.42 -8.28
CA PRO A 96 16.03 18.11 -8.77
C PRO A 96 16.23 18.03 -10.30
N SER A 97 15.63 17.06 -10.97
CA SER A 97 15.64 16.97 -12.43
C SER A 97 14.76 18.02 -13.11
N GLY A 98 13.85 18.65 -12.35
CA GLY A 98 12.87 19.57 -12.88
C GLY A 98 11.77 18.89 -13.70
N VAL A 99 11.77 17.56 -13.82
CA VAL A 99 10.82 16.80 -14.63
C VAL A 99 9.69 16.29 -13.75
N PHE A 100 8.45 16.52 -14.20
CA PHE A 100 7.28 15.95 -13.54
C PHE A 100 7.32 14.42 -13.60
N SER A 101 7.10 13.78 -12.46
CA SER A 101 6.77 12.36 -12.42
C SER A 101 5.62 12.12 -11.46
N ILE A 102 4.83 11.07 -11.72
CA ILE A 102 3.80 10.62 -10.78
C ILE A 102 4.44 10.26 -9.43
N ALA A 103 5.68 9.76 -9.43
CA ALA A 103 6.41 9.45 -8.21
C ALA A 103 6.70 10.71 -7.39
N SER A 104 7.26 11.76 -7.97
CA SER A 104 7.58 13.01 -7.26
C SER A 104 6.31 13.70 -6.75
N ALA A 105 5.25 13.74 -7.56
CA ALA A 105 3.94 14.23 -7.13
C ALA A 105 3.35 13.41 -5.98
N TRP A 106 3.48 12.07 -6.02
CA TRP A 106 3.03 11.21 -4.92
C TRP A 106 3.82 11.44 -3.64
N HIS A 107 5.14 11.64 -3.73
CA HIS A 107 5.99 11.93 -2.59
C HIS A 107 5.65 13.27 -1.92
N LEU A 108 5.29 14.28 -2.70
CA LEU A 108 4.80 15.57 -2.19
C LEU A 108 3.45 15.45 -1.45
N LEU A 109 2.52 14.69 -2.02
CA LEU A 109 1.16 14.55 -1.47
C LEU A 109 1.12 13.69 -0.21
N ARG A 110 1.95 12.65 -0.16
CA ARG A 110 1.89 11.68 0.92
C ARG A 110 2.56 12.22 2.18
N LYS A 111 1.95 11.95 3.34
CA LYS A 111 2.69 12.01 4.61
C LYS A 111 3.51 10.73 4.74
N MET A 112 4.82 10.81 4.51
CA MET A 112 5.71 9.68 4.68
C MET A 112 5.67 9.20 6.14
N LYS A 113 5.47 7.90 6.33
CA LYS A 113 5.51 7.22 7.62
C LYS A 113 6.54 6.11 7.56
N ASP A 114 6.99 5.68 8.73
CA ASP A 114 7.92 4.57 8.84
C ASP A 114 7.35 3.29 8.25
N LYS A 115 8.26 2.50 7.70
CA LYS A 115 7.92 1.19 7.13
C LYS A 115 7.56 0.24 8.27
N VAL A 116 6.31 -0.19 8.28
CA VAL A 116 5.82 -1.19 9.22
C VAL A 116 6.45 -2.56 8.96
N VAL A 117 6.89 -3.23 10.02
CA VAL A 117 7.67 -4.48 9.94
C VAL A 117 6.86 -5.62 9.30
N TRP A 118 5.55 -5.68 9.53
CA TRP A 118 4.67 -6.71 8.95
C TRP A 118 4.45 -6.58 7.44
N SER A 119 4.84 -5.46 6.82
CA SER A 119 4.57 -5.20 5.39
C SER A 119 5.17 -6.26 4.47
N SER A 120 6.42 -6.66 4.71
CA SER A 120 7.12 -7.67 3.89
C SER A 120 6.53 -9.07 4.04
N PHE A 121 5.89 -9.35 5.18
CA PHE A 121 5.22 -10.62 5.43
C PHE A 121 3.88 -10.69 4.72
N ILE A 122 3.04 -9.66 4.87
CA ILE A 122 1.70 -9.61 4.27
C ILE A 122 1.79 -9.46 2.74
N TRP A 123 2.62 -8.55 2.24
CA TRP A 123 2.75 -8.28 0.80
C TRP A 123 3.77 -9.19 0.11
N ASN A 124 3.79 -10.47 0.50
CA ASN A 124 4.71 -11.45 -0.06
C ASN A 124 4.08 -12.17 -1.26
N LYS A 125 4.84 -12.35 -2.35
CA LYS A 125 4.42 -13.05 -3.57
C LYS A 125 3.92 -14.49 -3.36
N ALA A 126 4.28 -15.12 -2.24
CA ALA A 126 3.78 -16.45 -1.90
C ALA A 126 2.27 -16.44 -1.58
N ILE A 127 1.74 -15.32 -1.08
CA ILE A 127 0.34 -15.15 -0.67
C ILE A 127 -0.46 -14.57 -1.85
N THR A 128 -1.66 -15.09 -2.11
CA THR A 128 -2.55 -14.53 -3.15
C THR A 128 -3.08 -13.15 -2.75
N PRO A 129 -3.27 -12.20 -3.69
CA PRO A 129 -3.70 -10.83 -3.37
C PRO A 129 -4.94 -10.75 -2.48
N ARG A 130 -5.92 -11.65 -2.69
CA ARG A 130 -7.13 -11.75 -1.85
C ARG A 130 -6.80 -12.00 -0.37
N TYR A 131 -5.87 -12.91 -0.09
CA TYR A 131 -5.47 -13.22 1.28
C TYR A 131 -4.57 -12.13 1.86
N GLN A 132 -3.72 -11.50 1.05
CA GLN A 132 -2.92 -10.34 1.48
C GLN A 132 -3.81 -9.19 1.96
N PHE A 133 -4.85 -8.86 1.19
CA PHE A 133 -5.81 -7.82 1.54
C PHE A 133 -6.58 -8.16 2.83
N ASN A 134 -7.01 -9.41 3.00
CA ASN A 134 -7.64 -9.86 4.24
C ASN A 134 -6.69 -9.74 5.44
N LEU A 135 -5.46 -10.25 5.35
CA LEU A 135 -4.43 -10.13 6.40
C LEU A 135 -4.13 -8.67 6.76
N TRP A 136 -4.07 -7.79 5.77
CA TRP A 136 -3.91 -6.36 5.99
C TRP A 136 -5.08 -5.77 6.81
N LEU A 137 -6.33 -6.09 6.45
CA LEU A 137 -7.49 -5.63 7.20
C LEU A 137 -7.51 -6.17 8.64
N ILE A 138 -7.14 -7.44 8.84
CA ILE A 138 -7.02 -8.03 10.19
C ILE A 138 -5.98 -7.26 10.99
N THR A 139 -4.79 -7.04 10.42
CA THR A 139 -3.66 -6.36 11.09
C THR A 139 -3.95 -4.90 11.40
N LYS A 140 -4.82 -4.26 10.61
CA LYS A 140 -5.27 -2.88 10.87
C LYS A 140 -6.48 -2.81 11.80
N ASN A 141 -7.00 -3.95 12.27
CA ASN A 141 -8.25 -4.06 13.02
C ASN A 141 -9.42 -3.36 12.29
N ARG A 142 -9.56 -3.64 10.99
CA ARG A 142 -10.54 -3.01 10.08
C ARG A 142 -11.59 -4.00 9.56
N LEU A 143 -11.67 -5.20 10.12
CA LEU A 143 -12.77 -6.12 9.83
C LEU A 143 -13.99 -5.76 10.69
N PRO A 144 -15.22 -5.87 10.16
CA PRO A 144 -16.46 -5.66 10.91
C PRO A 144 -16.77 -6.84 11.82
N THR A 145 -15.93 -7.06 12.83
CA THR A 145 -16.16 -8.02 13.91
C THR A 145 -17.28 -7.51 14.83
N GLN A 146 -17.95 -8.38 15.58
CA GLN A 146 -19.04 -7.97 16.47
C GLN A 146 -18.54 -6.95 17.51
N ALA A 147 -17.40 -7.20 18.15
CA ALA A 147 -16.82 -6.27 19.11
C ALA A 147 -16.55 -4.87 18.50
N PHE A 148 -16.11 -4.82 17.23
CA PHE A 148 -15.93 -3.56 16.52
C PHE A 148 -17.27 -2.90 16.20
N LEU A 149 -18.28 -3.63 15.73
CA LEU A 149 -19.58 -3.05 15.39
C LEU A 149 -20.36 -2.56 16.63
N MET A 150 -20.26 -3.29 17.74
CA MET A 150 -20.85 -2.91 19.02
C MET A 150 -20.27 -1.61 19.56
N SER A 151 -18.96 -1.37 19.43
CA SER A 151 -18.34 -0.13 19.91
C SER A 151 -18.79 1.12 19.16
N TYR A 152 -19.35 0.97 17.96
CA TYR A 152 -20.01 2.04 17.19
C TYR A 152 -21.55 2.03 17.32
N GLY A 153 -22.12 1.22 18.21
CA GLY A 153 -23.57 1.12 18.41
C GLY A 153 -24.34 0.60 17.18
N ARG A 154 -23.70 -0.19 16.31
CA ARG A 154 -24.30 -0.67 15.05
C ARG A 154 -25.08 -1.97 15.19
N ILE A 155 -24.79 -2.76 16.22
CA ILE A 155 -25.44 -4.04 16.52
C ILE A 155 -25.63 -4.18 18.04
N GLY A 156 -26.52 -5.08 18.45
CA GLY A 156 -26.73 -5.45 19.85
C GLY A 156 -25.74 -6.49 20.36
N ASN A 157 -26.14 -7.22 21.42
CA ASN A 157 -25.34 -8.29 22.02
C ASN A 157 -25.36 -9.55 21.15
N GLU A 158 -24.42 -9.59 20.20
CA GLU A 158 -24.20 -10.73 19.31
C GLU A 158 -23.06 -11.62 19.82
N VAL A 159 -23.14 -12.91 19.54
CA VAL A 159 -22.11 -13.90 19.93
C VAL A 159 -21.36 -14.45 18.72
N CYS A 160 -20.10 -14.83 18.92
CA CYS A 160 -19.21 -15.34 17.88
C CYS A 160 -19.87 -16.43 17.06
N ALA A 161 -19.79 -16.32 15.74
CA ALA A 161 -20.41 -17.24 14.79
C ALA A 161 -19.98 -18.71 14.99
N PHE A 162 -18.78 -18.94 15.54
CA PHE A 162 -18.24 -20.27 15.76
C PHE A 162 -18.61 -20.85 17.12
N CYS A 163 -18.15 -20.25 18.23
CA CYS A 163 -18.35 -20.83 19.56
C CYS A 163 -19.67 -20.43 20.23
N LYS A 164 -20.33 -19.36 19.77
CA LYS A 164 -21.58 -18.82 20.35
C LYS A 164 -21.45 -18.41 21.83
N LEU A 165 -20.24 -18.13 22.33
CA LEU A 165 -19.99 -17.80 23.74
C LEU A 165 -19.83 -16.29 24.01
N THR A 166 -19.04 -15.60 23.20
CA THR A 166 -18.69 -14.19 23.39
C THR A 166 -18.69 -13.46 22.05
N PRO A 167 -18.88 -12.14 21.99
CA PRO A 167 -18.75 -11.38 20.76
C PRO A 167 -17.40 -11.62 20.08
N ASP A 168 -17.37 -11.78 18.76
CA ASP A 168 -16.12 -11.94 18.04
C ASP A 168 -15.33 -10.63 17.99
N SER A 169 -14.08 -10.67 18.46
CA SER A 169 -13.02 -9.67 18.20
C SER A 169 -12.00 -10.26 17.24
N ILE A 170 -11.00 -9.49 16.78
CA ILE A 170 -9.92 -10.05 15.96
C ILE A 170 -9.19 -11.18 16.71
N ASP A 171 -8.78 -10.94 17.95
CA ASP A 171 -8.05 -11.94 18.74
C ASP A 171 -8.91 -13.18 18.98
N HIS A 172 -10.17 -12.99 19.38
CA HIS A 172 -11.10 -14.10 19.59
C HIS A 172 -11.37 -14.86 18.29
N LEU A 173 -11.72 -14.17 17.20
CA LEU A 173 -12.12 -14.81 15.96
C LEU A 173 -11.02 -15.70 15.38
N PHE A 174 -9.77 -15.22 15.35
CA PHE A 174 -8.69 -15.94 14.68
C PHE A 174 -8.02 -16.98 15.59
N PHE A 175 -7.76 -16.65 16.87
CA PHE A 175 -6.92 -17.49 17.72
C PHE A 175 -7.44 -17.74 19.14
N GLY A 176 -8.45 -16.99 19.61
CA GLY A 176 -9.03 -17.16 20.95
C GLY A 176 -10.29 -18.04 21.02
N CYS A 177 -11.04 -18.18 19.94
CA CYS A 177 -12.24 -19.00 19.88
C CYS A 177 -11.86 -20.48 19.84
N CYS A 178 -12.44 -21.31 20.71
CA CYS A 178 -12.09 -22.73 20.83
C CYS A 178 -12.11 -23.50 19.49
N ILE A 179 -13.04 -23.15 18.58
CA ILE A 179 -13.14 -23.78 17.27
C ILE A 179 -12.02 -23.30 16.33
N THR A 180 -11.83 -22.00 16.15
CA THR A 180 -10.81 -21.48 15.21
C THR A 180 -9.39 -21.65 15.74
N ALA A 181 -9.20 -21.61 17.06
CA ALA A 181 -8.00 -22.03 17.77
C ALA A 181 -7.61 -23.48 17.40
N SER A 182 -8.58 -24.41 17.37
CA SER A 182 -8.34 -25.80 16.94
C SER A 182 -7.93 -25.89 15.46
N MET A 183 -8.42 -24.98 14.62
CA MET A 183 -8.04 -24.90 13.21
C MET A 183 -6.62 -24.36 13.02
N ALA A 184 -6.19 -23.40 13.84
CA ALA A 184 -4.82 -22.92 13.86
C ALA A 184 -3.85 -24.03 14.28
N TYR A 185 -4.19 -24.83 15.30
CA TYR A 185 -3.41 -26.02 15.66
C TYR A 185 -3.34 -27.04 14.53
N PHE A 186 -4.47 -27.33 13.89
CA PHE A 186 -4.50 -28.21 12.73
C PHE A 186 -3.56 -27.74 11.61
N TRP A 187 -3.60 -26.45 11.27
CA TRP A 187 -2.70 -25.85 10.29
C TRP A 187 -1.23 -25.96 10.71
N ALA A 188 -0.90 -25.60 11.95
CA ALA A 188 0.47 -25.61 12.46
C ALA A 188 1.06 -27.02 12.48
N ALA A 189 0.28 -28.02 12.90
CA ALA A 189 0.69 -29.43 12.88
C ALA A 189 1.02 -29.87 11.45
N ARG A 190 0.19 -29.50 10.47
CA ARG A 190 0.44 -29.79 9.05
C ARG A 190 1.74 -29.15 8.55
N CYS A 191 2.09 -27.96 9.04
CA CYS A 191 3.34 -27.28 8.73
C CYS A 191 4.55 -27.72 9.59
N ASN A 192 4.38 -28.62 10.57
CA ASN A 192 5.41 -28.98 11.55
C ASN A 192 5.95 -27.75 12.32
N LEU A 193 5.04 -26.88 12.76
CA LEU A 193 5.37 -25.63 13.44
C LEU A 193 5.08 -25.72 14.94
N PRO A 194 5.97 -25.20 15.81
CA PRO A 194 5.72 -25.08 17.26
C PRO A 194 4.80 -23.89 17.52
N TRP A 195 3.50 -24.09 17.30
CA TRP A 195 2.48 -23.04 17.40
C TRP A 195 1.84 -22.99 18.78
N ARG A 196 1.55 -21.77 19.22
CA ARG A 196 0.71 -21.48 20.39
C ARG A 196 -0.28 -20.38 19.99
N ASN A 197 -1.52 -20.50 20.44
CA ASN A 197 -2.47 -19.42 20.25
C ASN A 197 -2.15 -18.28 21.22
N GLY A 198 -2.22 -17.05 20.72
CA GLY A 198 -2.12 -15.82 21.47
C GLY A 198 -2.95 -14.74 20.79
N THR A 199 -2.69 -13.50 21.10
CA THR A 199 -3.28 -12.36 20.37
C THR A 199 -2.83 -12.35 18.91
N TRP A 200 -3.57 -11.64 18.06
CA TRP A 200 -3.20 -11.43 16.67
C TRP A 200 -1.79 -10.84 16.54
N THR A 201 -1.45 -9.87 17.40
CA THR A 201 -0.13 -9.21 17.37
C THR A 201 0.99 -10.19 17.68
N GLU A 202 0.87 -11.00 18.72
CA GLU A 202 1.88 -12.01 19.10
C GLU A 202 2.03 -13.07 18.01
N ASN A 203 0.91 -13.57 17.49
CA ASN A 203 0.90 -14.61 16.47
C ASN A 203 1.41 -14.11 15.11
N LEU A 204 1.13 -12.84 14.75
CA LEU A 204 1.70 -12.22 13.56
C LEU A 204 3.21 -12.04 13.71
N GLN A 205 3.69 -11.56 14.87
CA GLN A 205 5.13 -11.45 15.15
C GLN A 205 5.81 -12.82 15.10
N TRP A 206 5.19 -13.85 15.66
CA TRP A 206 5.68 -15.23 15.56
C TRP A 206 5.75 -15.69 14.10
N ALA A 207 4.70 -15.46 13.31
CA ALA A 207 4.66 -15.86 11.90
C ALA A 207 5.74 -15.13 11.08
N MET A 208 5.95 -13.84 11.37
CA MET A 208 7.02 -13.03 10.80
C MET A 208 8.42 -13.48 11.21
N ARG A 209 8.60 -14.27 12.27
CA ARG A 209 9.91 -14.83 12.64
C ARG A 209 10.12 -16.19 11.99
N PHE A 210 9.11 -17.06 12.02
CA PHE A 210 9.23 -18.46 11.60
C PHE A 210 9.00 -18.71 10.10
N LEU A 211 8.29 -17.82 9.41
CA LEU A 211 7.85 -18.03 8.03
C LEU A 211 8.49 -17.07 7.04
N THR A 212 9.68 -16.51 7.30
CA THR A 212 10.31 -15.45 6.48
C THR A 212 11.04 -15.90 5.23
N GLY A 213 11.51 -17.15 5.17
CA GLY A 213 12.30 -17.65 4.05
C GLY A 213 11.60 -17.62 2.69
N LYS A 214 12.40 -17.81 1.63
CA LYS A 214 11.97 -17.86 0.23
C LYS A 214 11.77 -19.27 -0.32
N ASN A 215 12.25 -20.29 0.39
CA ASN A 215 12.13 -21.69 -0.05
C ASN A 215 10.68 -22.19 0.04
N PHE A 216 10.45 -23.35 -0.56
CA PHE A 216 9.13 -24.00 -0.64
C PHE A 216 8.42 -24.08 0.72
N TYR A 217 9.12 -24.53 1.77
CA TYR A 217 8.55 -24.65 3.11
C TYR A 217 7.97 -23.33 3.63
N HIS A 218 8.74 -22.24 3.56
CA HIS A 218 8.30 -20.94 4.06
C HIS A 218 7.22 -20.33 3.16
N ALA A 219 7.28 -20.58 1.85
CA ALA A 219 6.25 -20.13 0.91
C ALA A 219 4.90 -20.80 1.20
N ILE A 220 4.87 -22.13 1.39
CA ILE A 220 3.66 -22.88 1.73
C ILE A 220 3.16 -22.52 3.14
N GLY A 221 4.05 -22.44 4.13
CA GLY A 221 3.66 -22.05 5.49
C GLY A 221 3.00 -20.66 5.53
N ARG A 222 3.60 -19.68 4.83
CA ARG A 222 3.06 -18.33 4.75
C ARG A 222 1.74 -18.26 3.96
N PHE A 223 1.67 -18.93 2.81
CA PHE A 223 0.44 -19.01 2.01
C PHE A 223 -0.71 -19.63 2.81
N SER A 224 -0.44 -20.76 3.47
CA SER A 224 -1.44 -21.50 4.24
C SER A 224 -1.91 -20.73 5.49
N PHE A 225 -1.03 -19.93 6.12
CA PHE A 225 -1.43 -18.99 7.18
C PHE A 225 -2.44 -17.95 6.68
N GLY A 226 -2.15 -17.31 5.53
CA GLY A 226 -3.07 -16.36 4.91
C GLY A 226 -4.38 -17.01 4.46
N ALA A 227 -4.31 -18.22 3.91
CA ALA A 227 -5.49 -18.99 3.52
C ALA A 227 -6.37 -19.35 4.73
N LEU A 228 -5.77 -19.79 5.84
CA LEU A 228 -6.48 -20.08 7.09
C LEU A 228 -7.26 -18.87 7.58
N CYS A 229 -6.61 -17.70 7.69
CA CYS A 229 -7.26 -16.47 8.14
C CYS A 229 -8.40 -16.07 7.19
N HIS A 230 -8.14 -16.10 5.89
CA HIS A 230 -9.16 -15.77 4.89
C HIS A 230 -10.37 -16.71 4.98
N LEU A 231 -10.15 -18.02 5.16
CA LEU A 231 -11.24 -18.99 5.29
C LEU A 231 -12.01 -18.79 6.59
N ILE A 232 -11.35 -18.57 7.73
CA ILE A 232 -12.03 -18.24 8.99
C ILE A 232 -12.96 -17.04 8.79
N TRP A 233 -12.47 -15.96 8.20
CA TRP A 233 -13.26 -14.76 7.93
C TRP A 233 -14.44 -15.04 6.99
N ARG A 234 -14.20 -15.76 5.89
CA ARG A 234 -15.23 -16.13 4.92
C ARG A 234 -16.33 -16.96 5.57
N TYR A 235 -15.97 -18.05 6.23
CA TYR A 235 -16.95 -18.96 6.84
C TYR A 235 -17.71 -18.28 7.97
N ARG A 236 -17.07 -17.41 8.76
CA ARG A 236 -17.76 -16.55 9.73
C ARG A 236 -18.89 -15.75 9.08
N ASN A 237 -18.64 -15.14 7.94
CA ASN A 237 -19.67 -14.38 7.22
C ASN A 237 -20.73 -15.28 6.58
N ASP A 238 -20.36 -16.45 6.05
CA ASP A 238 -21.34 -17.41 5.53
C ASP A 238 -22.27 -17.92 6.66
N ILE A 239 -21.76 -18.12 7.87
CA ILE A 239 -22.57 -18.51 9.04
C ILE A 239 -23.54 -17.40 9.45
N LEU A 240 -23.09 -16.14 9.46
CA LEU A 240 -23.92 -15.02 9.96
C LEU A 240 -24.95 -14.52 8.95
N PHE A 241 -24.64 -14.57 7.65
CA PHE A 241 -25.45 -13.90 6.62
C PHE A 241 -26.06 -14.85 5.59
N ARG A 242 -25.79 -16.16 5.69
CA ARG A 242 -26.27 -17.16 4.74
C ARG A 242 -26.75 -18.44 5.42
N ASP A 243 -27.00 -18.41 6.73
CA ASP A 243 -27.47 -19.55 7.52
C ASP A 243 -26.67 -20.85 7.35
N HIS A 244 -25.36 -20.72 7.06
CA HIS A 244 -24.51 -21.90 6.95
C HIS A 244 -24.20 -22.47 8.34
N PRO A 245 -24.27 -23.79 8.55
CA PRO A 245 -23.89 -24.40 9.82
C PRO A 245 -22.36 -24.37 10.00
N VAL A 246 -21.93 -24.47 11.25
CA VAL A 246 -20.49 -24.60 11.59
C VAL A 246 -19.99 -25.97 11.16
N MET A 247 -19.30 -26.04 10.02
CA MET A 247 -18.77 -27.31 9.47
C MET A 247 -17.25 -27.33 9.48
N VAL A 248 -16.63 -27.53 10.65
CA VAL A 248 -15.16 -27.52 10.82
C VAL A 248 -14.44 -28.44 9.83
N ALA A 249 -15.01 -29.62 9.56
CA ALA A 249 -14.45 -30.58 8.60
C ALA A 249 -14.42 -30.00 7.16
N ALA A 250 -15.45 -29.26 6.76
CA ALA A 250 -15.49 -28.61 5.45
C ALA A 250 -14.42 -27.52 5.33
N ILE A 251 -14.21 -26.71 6.39
CA ILE A 251 -13.18 -25.69 6.39
C ILE A 251 -11.78 -26.31 6.33
N LYS A 252 -11.53 -27.39 7.07
CA LYS A 252 -10.27 -28.15 7.00
C LYS A 252 -10.04 -28.71 5.59
N LYS A 253 -11.04 -29.34 4.98
CA LYS A 253 -10.96 -29.84 3.59
C LYS A 253 -10.66 -28.71 2.60
N HIS A 254 -11.29 -27.56 2.76
CA HIS A 254 -11.06 -26.38 1.93
C HIS A 254 -9.62 -25.88 2.07
N LEU A 255 -9.11 -25.75 3.30
CA LEU A 255 -7.72 -25.35 3.54
C LEU A 255 -6.72 -26.31 2.89
N ILE A 256 -6.93 -27.62 3.04
CA ILE A 256 -6.08 -28.64 2.39
C ILE A 256 -6.10 -28.44 0.88
N LYS A 257 -7.28 -28.29 0.28
CA LYS A 257 -7.44 -28.13 -1.16
C LYS A 257 -6.64 -26.93 -1.68
N VAL A 258 -6.84 -25.74 -1.12
CA VAL A 258 -6.14 -24.53 -1.61
C VAL A 258 -4.63 -24.61 -1.41
N VAL A 259 -4.14 -25.31 -0.39
CA VAL A 259 -2.70 -25.52 -0.18
C VAL A 259 -2.15 -26.53 -1.19
N LYS A 260 -2.88 -27.59 -1.51
CA LYS A 260 -2.51 -28.53 -2.60
C LYS A 260 -2.44 -27.80 -3.94
N ASP A 261 -3.49 -27.05 -4.28
CA ASP A 261 -3.55 -26.28 -5.53
C ASP A 261 -2.38 -25.30 -5.63
N LYS A 262 -2.01 -24.64 -4.52
CA LYS A 262 -0.84 -23.77 -4.48
C LYS A 262 0.47 -24.54 -4.64
N ALA A 263 0.60 -25.72 -4.03
CA ALA A 263 1.82 -26.52 -4.13
C ALA A 263 2.12 -26.96 -5.56
N LEU A 264 1.09 -27.22 -6.39
CA LEU A 264 1.23 -27.55 -7.81
C LEU A 264 1.87 -26.41 -8.64
N THR A 265 1.87 -25.17 -8.12
CA THR A 265 2.54 -24.04 -8.78
C THR A 265 4.07 -24.06 -8.63
N PHE A 266 4.60 -24.92 -7.76
CA PHE A 266 6.04 -25.09 -7.57
C PHE A 266 6.55 -26.26 -8.41
N LYS A 267 7.75 -26.07 -8.99
CA LYS A 267 8.50 -27.09 -9.74
C LYS A 267 9.92 -27.15 -9.18
N SER A 268 10.59 -28.30 -9.34
CA SER A 268 11.98 -28.50 -8.91
C SER A 268 12.20 -28.12 -7.44
N VAL A 269 11.26 -28.50 -6.56
CA VAL A 269 11.40 -28.29 -5.11
C VAL A 269 12.55 -29.14 -4.60
N GLU A 270 13.44 -28.54 -3.80
CA GLU A 270 14.53 -29.26 -3.15
C GLU A 270 14.01 -30.47 -2.35
N ASP A 271 14.53 -31.65 -2.67
CA ASP A 271 14.17 -32.89 -1.97
C ASP A 271 14.97 -33.05 -0.68
N CYS A 272 14.51 -32.38 0.37
CA CYS A 272 15.07 -32.49 1.71
C CYS A 272 14.06 -33.05 2.72
N PRO A 273 14.50 -33.62 3.86
CA PRO A 273 13.61 -34.20 4.87
C PRO A 273 12.50 -33.25 5.35
N LYS A 274 12.79 -31.95 5.40
CA LYS A 274 11.84 -30.89 5.77
C LYS A 274 10.70 -30.76 4.76
N ASN A 275 11.01 -30.75 3.46
CA ASN A 275 10.02 -30.63 2.40
C ASN A 275 9.23 -31.94 2.21
N ARG A 276 9.87 -33.10 2.34
CA ARG A 276 9.21 -34.42 2.35
C ARG A 276 8.20 -34.55 3.49
N ARG A 277 8.54 -34.08 4.70
CA ARG A 277 7.62 -34.09 5.84
C ARG A 277 6.42 -33.16 5.59
N LEU A 278 6.66 -31.96 5.05
CA LEU A 278 5.59 -31.04 4.68
C LEU A 278 4.67 -31.63 3.60
N GLN A 279 5.25 -32.27 2.57
CA GLN A 279 4.53 -32.94 1.50
C GLN A 279 3.61 -34.03 2.05
N ARG A 280 4.11 -34.93 2.90
CA ARG A 280 3.28 -35.99 3.53
C ARG A 280 2.16 -35.42 4.38
N ASN A 281 2.45 -34.44 5.22
CA ASN A 281 1.45 -33.85 6.11
C ASN A 281 0.30 -33.19 5.33
N TRP A 282 0.60 -32.48 4.24
CA TRP A 282 -0.42 -31.86 3.41
C TRP A 282 -1.02 -32.80 2.35
N GLY A 283 -0.40 -33.96 2.12
CA GLY A 283 -0.76 -34.89 1.05
C GLY A 283 -0.54 -34.28 -0.34
N LEU A 284 0.57 -33.57 -0.53
CA LEU A 284 0.92 -32.94 -1.81
C LEU A 284 1.43 -34.01 -2.79
N ASP A 285 1.31 -33.74 -4.09
CA ASP A 285 1.82 -34.64 -5.12
C ASP A 285 3.36 -34.71 -5.07
N PRO A 286 3.98 -35.91 -5.08
CA PRO A 286 5.45 -36.04 -5.08
C PRO A 286 6.14 -35.45 -6.32
N SER A 287 5.43 -35.23 -7.42
CA SER A 287 5.97 -34.64 -8.66
C SER A 287 6.57 -33.25 -8.47
N ILE A 288 6.24 -32.54 -7.38
CA ILE A 288 6.85 -31.24 -7.04
C ILE A 288 8.37 -31.31 -6.88
N PHE A 289 8.93 -32.49 -6.57
CA PHE A 289 10.37 -32.71 -6.42
C PHE A 289 11.07 -33.01 -7.76
N ASN A 290 10.32 -33.39 -8.80
CA ASN A 290 10.90 -33.72 -10.09
C ASN A 290 11.33 -32.41 -10.78
N SER A 291 12.57 -32.36 -11.27
CA SER A 291 12.99 -31.35 -12.22
C SER A 291 12.49 -31.75 -13.62
N PRO A 292 12.05 -30.82 -14.49
CA PRO A 292 11.89 -31.17 -15.90
C PRO A 292 13.22 -31.70 -16.42
N MET A 293 13.22 -32.87 -17.05
CA MET A 293 14.41 -33.35 -17.76
C MET A 293 14.81 -32.28 -18.78
N PRO A 294 16.10 -31.91 -18.87
CA PRO A 294 16.56 -31.11 -19.99
C PRO A 294 16.17 -31.88 -21.26
N ILE A 295 15.45 -31.22 -22.16
CA ILE A 295 15.22 -31.72 -23.50
C ILE A 295 16.62 -31.78 -24.12
N VAL A 296 17.21 -32.99 -24.13
CA VAL A 296 18.37 -33.26 -24.97
C VAL A 296 17.79 -33.22 -26.38
N GLU A 297 17.96 -32.10 -27.08
CA GLU A 297 17.87 -32.09 -28.53
C GLU A 297 18.90 -33.12 -29.02
N VAL A 298 18.40 -34.31 -29.33
CA VAL A 298 19.14 -35.28 -30.12
C VAL A 298 19.28 -34.61 -31.48
N ALA A 299 20.42 -33.98 -31.71
CA ALA A 299 20.86 -33.58 -33.04
C ALA A 299 20.89 -34.85 -33.89
N LEU A 300 19.83 -35.06 -34.67
CA LEU A 300 19.84 -36.01 -35.75
C LEU A 300 20.61 -35.39 -36.90
N VAL A 301 21.82 -35.93 -37.10
CA VAL A 301 22.65 -36.06 -38.32
C VAL A 301 22.45 -34.98 -39.39
#